data_AF-A0A9P9WIN8-F1
#
_entry.id   AF-A0A9P9WIN8-F1
#
_cell.length_a   1.000
_cell.length_b   1.000
_cell.length_c   1.000
_cell.angle_alpha   90.00
_cell.angle_beta   90.00
_cell.angle_gamma   90.00
#
_symmetry.space_group_name_H-M   'P 1'
#
loop_
_entity.id
_entity.type
_entity.pdbx_description
1 polymer ?
#
loop_
_entity_poly.entity_id
_entity_poly.type
_entity_poly.pdbx_seq_one_letter_code
_entity_poly.pdbx_strand_id
1 'polypeptide(L)'
;MRSIQVQTTLRPFLKGAGVATSRRTFASSRPWKASNQIYNTVRRPEDLHTYLLLSSSSRTPLITLWTTNWCSTCRVVAPLLKDVIESGTGEAEGGVGYCTVEFDSPDIMADGLGMTYMITSIPTLLSFDAQEAQVETKVMDARKLADRRFLEEWVRNEAKRHGGRGGGGGGKGLFGGLFGSFK
;
A
#
# COMPACT_ATOMS: atom_id res chain seq x y z
N MET A 1 -70.88 49.47 8.75
CA MET A 1 -69.66 49.23 7.94
C MET A 1 -68.47 49.44 8.87
N ARG A 2 -67.52 48.54 9.15
CA ARG A 2 -67.21 47.16 8.71
C ARG A 2 -66.63 46.42 9.93
N SER A 3 -66.99 45.15 10.05
CA SER A 3 -66.30 44.16 10.89
C SER A 3 -64.93 43.84 10.28
N ILE A 4 -63.90 43.70 11.13
CA ILE A 4 -62.63 43.06 10.78
C ILE A 4 -62.23 42.17 11.96
N GLN A 5 -62.39 40.85 11.76
CA GLN A 5 -61.66 39.82 12.51
C GLN A 5 -60.22 39.72 12.01
N VAL A 6 -59.36 39.05 12.79
CA VAL A 6 -58.31 38.07 12.39
C VAL A 6 -57.23 38.09 13.49
N GLN A 7 -56.56 37.03 13.94
CA GLN A 7 -56.73 35.57 13.96
C GLN A 7 -55.49 35.09 14.74
N THR A 8 -55.65 34.42 15.88
CA THR A 8 -54.51 34.00 16.72
C THR A 8 -53.84 32.78 16.10
N THR A 9 -52.58 32.91 15.64
CA THR A 9 -51.77 31.76 15.21
C THR A 9 -50.91 31.25 16.37
N LEU A 10 -51.32 30.12 16.93
CA LEU A 10 -50.52 29.29 17.83
C LEU A 10 -49.33 28.71 17.05
N ARG A 11 -48.11 28.98 17.51
CA ARG A 11 -46.89 28.31 17.01
C ARG A 11 -46.81 26.91 17.62
N PRO A 12 -46.63 25.84 16.83
CA PRO A 12 -46.34 24.54 17.39
C PRO A 12 -44.88 24.46 17.84
N PHE A 13 -44.73 23.87 19.02
CA PHE A 13 -43.52 23.35 19.62
C PHE A 13 -42.71 22.50 18.62
N LEU A 14 -41.42 22.79 18.48
CA LEU A 14 -40.43 21.80 18.05
C LEU A 14 -39.19 21.95 18.93
N LYS A 15 -39.05 21.05 19.91
CA LYS A 15 -37.84 20.91 20.71
C LYS A 15 -37.49 19.42 20.86
N GLY A 16 -37.03 18.84 19.76
CA GLY A 16 -36.30 17.57 19.77
C GLY A 16 -34.81 17.88 19.69
N ALA A 17 -34.14 17.96 20.84
CA ALA A 17 -32.69 18.07 20.89
C ALA A 17 -32.07 16.71 20.53
N GLY A 18 -31.67 16.55 19.28
CA GLY A 18 -30.81 15.43 18.88
C GLY A 18 -29.46 15.56 19.57
N VAL A 19 -29.11 14.57 20.41
CA VAL A 19 -27.78 14.48 21.01
C VAL A 19 -26.78 14.22 19.87
N ALA A 20 -26.02 15.25 19.49
CA ALA A 20 -24.91 15.11 18.58
C ALA A 20 -23.77 14.37 19.31
N THR A 21 -23.67 13.06 19.11
CA THR A 21 -22.55 12.28 19.61
C THR A 21 -21.27 12.71 18.89
N SER A 22 -20.51 13.62 19.49
CA SER A 22 -19.18 13.98 19.03
C SER A 22 -18.28 12.75 19.13
N ARG A 23 -18.04 12.08 18.00
CA ARG A 23 -17.02 11.02 17.90
C ARG A 23 -15.66 11.71 18.03
N ARG A 24 -15.00 11.53 19.18
CA ARG A 24 -13.59 11.91 19.35
C ARG A 24 -12.75 11.05 18.41
N THR A 25 -12.15 11.66 17.41
CA THR A 25 -11.10 11.04 16.59
C THR A 25 -9.80 11.10 17.39
N PHE A 26 -9.27 9.93 17.75
CA PHE A 26 -7.94 9.82 18.31
C PHE A 26 -6.93 9.73 17.15
N ALA A 27 -6.07 10.74 17.02
CA ALA A 27 -4.89 10.70 16.16
C ALA A 27 -3.68 10.98 17.06
N SER A 28 -2.82 9.97 17.27
CA SER A 28 -1.68 10.05 18.19
C SER A 28 -0.39 10.54 17.54
N SER A 29 -0.40 10.82 16.24
CA SER A 29 0.79 11.26 15.49
C SER A 29 0.46 12.37 14.48
N ARG A 30 1.47 13.18 14.17
CA ARG A 30 1.40 14.14 13.05
C ARG A 30 1.13 13.37 11.75
N PRO A 31 0.39 13.95 10.78
CA PRO A 31 0.26 13.34 9.47
C PRO A 31 1.67 13.12 8.90
N TRP A 32 2.05 11.85 8.79
CA TRP A 32 3.37 11.48 8.31
C TRP A 32 3.42 11.81 6.82
N LYS A 33 4.39 12.63 6.41
CA LYS A 33 4.67 12.80 4.98
C LYS A 33 5.25 11.48 4.51
N ALA A 34 4.47 10.74 3.73
CA ALA A 34 4.95 9.55 3.06
C ALA A 34 6.25 9.85 2.31
N SER A 35 7.29 9.09 2.62
CA SER A 35 8.59 9.18 1.99
C SER A 35 9.03 7.78 1.61
N ASN A 36 9.72 7.67 0.47
CA ASN A 36 10.27 6.39 0.07
C ASN A 36 11.37 5.95 1.04
N GLN A 37 11.45 4.65 1.31
CA GLN A 37 12.45 4.07 2.21
C GLN A 37 13.33 3.09 1.43
N ILE A 38 14.64 3.32 1.45
CA ILE A 38 15.61 2.46 0.76
C ILE A 38 16.39 1.69 1.81
N TYR A 39 16.28 0.36 1.73
CA TYR A 39 16.96 -0.56 2.63
C TYR A 39 18.23 -1.11 2.00
N ASN A 40 19.07 -1.71 2.85
CA ASN A 40 20.28 -2.40 2.41
C ASN A 40 19.93 -3.65 1.59
N THR A 41 20.86 -4.07 0.73
CA THR A 41 20.77 -5.34 0.01
C THR A 41 20.59 -6.50 0.97
N VAL A 42 19.56 -7.31 0.71
CA VAL A 42 19.26 -8.54 1.44
C VAL A 42 20.19 -9.64 0.96
N ARG A 43 20.93 -10.22 1.90
CA ARG A 43 21.77 -11.42 1.70
C ARG A 43 21.38 -12.59 2.59
N ARG A 44 20.44 -12.36 3.50
CA ARG A 44 19.98 -13.35 4.48
C ARG A 44 18.47 -13.27 4.63
N PRO A 45 17.76 -14.39 4.82
CA PRO A 45 16.29 -14.40 4.90
C PRO A 45 15.70 -13.50 6.00
N GLU A 46 16.39 -13.36 7.14
CA GLU A 46 15.95 -12.53 8.26
C GLU A 46 15.90 -11.04 7.92
N ASP A 47 16.77 -10.58 7.03
CA ASP A 47 16.80 -9.19 6.57
C ASP A 47 15.51 -8.91 5.75
N LEU A 48 15.15 -9.82 4.84
CA LEU A 48 13.91 -9.71 4.06
C LEU A 48 12.68 -9.76 4.97
N HIS A 49 12.64 -10.69 5.93
CA HIS A 49 11.53 -10.82 6.86
C HIS A 49 11.34 -9.53 7.69
N THR A 50 12.43 -8.94 8.15
CA THR A 50 12.41 -7.66 8.87
C THR A 50 11.81 -6.55 8.00
N TYR A 51 12.24 -6.43 6.75
CA TYR A 51 11.70 -5.40 5.84
C TYR A 51 10.22 -5.63 5.50
N LEU A 52 9.78 -6.90 5.38
CA LEU A 52 8.36 -7.22 5.20
C LEU A 52 7.51 -6.82 6.41
N LEU A 53 8.01 -7.05 7.63
CA LEU A 53 7.34 -6.62 8.86
C LEU A 53 7.28 -5.09 8.97
N LEU A 54 8.37 -4.39 8.64
CA LEU A 54 8.40 -2.93 8.62
C LEU A 54 7.40 -2.37 7.61
N SER A 55 7.41 -2.90 6.38
CA SER A 55 6.47 -2.57 5.30
C SER A 55 5.01 -2.79 5.71
N SER A 56 4.71 -3.91 6.37
CA SER A 56 3.37 -4.21 6.89
C SER A 56 2.96 -3.24 7.99
N SER A 57 3.87 -2.92 8.91
CA SER A 57 3.63 -1.99 10.01
C SER A 57 3.41 -0.55 9.53
N SER A 58 4.16 -0.10 8.54
CA SER A 58 4.01 1.24 7.93
C SER A 58 2.89 1.29 6.90
N ARG A 59 2.30 0.14 6.53
CA ARG A 59 1.33 0.00 5.44
C ARG A 59 1.84 0.55 4.10
N THR A 60 3.14 0.43 3.86
CA THR A 60 3.78 0.83 2.60
C THR A 60 4.28 -0.41 1.89
N PRO A 61 4.01 -0.63 0.59
CA PRO A 61 4.48 -1.82 -0.11
C PRO A 61 6.01 -1.88 -0.14
N LEU A 62 6.58 -3.08 -0.08
CA LEU A 62 8.01 -3.33 -0.23
C LEU A 62 8.29 -3.81 -1.66
N ILE A 63 8.97 -2.97 -2.43
CA ILE A 63 9.49 -3.31 -3.74
C ILE A 63 10.84 -4.01 -3.57
N THR A 64 10.97 -5.17 -4.18
CA THR A 64 12.19 -5.98 -4.18
C THR A 64 12.69 -6.16 -5.60
N LEU A 65 13.98 -5.90 -5.82
CA LEU A 65 14.65 -6.26 -7.06
C LEU A 65 15.59 -7.44 -6.78
N TRP A 66 15.24 -8.60 -7.32
CA TRP A 66 16.02 -9.82 -7.24
C TRP A 66 17.12 -9.77 -8.29
N THR A 67 18.37 -9.80 -7.84
CA THR A 67 19.57 -9.60 -8.67
C THR A 67 20.66 -10.60 -8.34
N THR A 68 21.69 -10.67 -9.17
CA THR A 68 22.94 -11.37 -8.88
C THR A 68 24.13 -10.47 -9.19
N ASN A 69 25.29 -10.75 -8.60
CA ASN A 69 26.48 -9.90 -8.76
C ASN A 69 27.11 -9.96 -10.17
N TRP A 70 26.83 -11.03 -10.93
CA TRP A 70 27.39 -11.29 -12.26
C TRP A 70 26.45 -10.90 -13.41
N CYS A 71 25.19 -10.57 -13.12
CA CYS A 71 24.17 -10.20 -14.10
C CYS A 71 24.43 -8.81 -14.74
N SER A 72 24.66 -8.78 -16.06
CA SER A 72 24.92 -7.54 -16.81
C SER A 72 23.72 -6.57 -16.81
N THR A 73 22.51 -7.09 -17.07
CA THR A 73 21.27 -6.31 -17.04
C THR A 73 21.03 -5.68 -15.66
N CYS A 74 21.37 -6.39 -14.58
CA CYS A 74 21.19 -5.93 -13.21
C CYS A 74 22.02 -4.69 -12.91
N ARG A 75 23.22 -4.57 -13.51
CA ARG A 75 24.07 -3.36 -13.39
C ARG A 75 23.44 -2.12 -14.01
N VAL A 76 22.47 -2.28 -14.91
CA VAL A 76 21.69 -1.17 -15.49
C VAL A 76 20.41 -0.94 -14.71
N VAL A 77 19.64 -2.00 -14.44
CA VAL A 77 18.31 -1.91 -13.81
C VAL A 77 18.37 -1.47 -12.36
N ALA A 78 19.31 -1.99 -11.55
CA ALA A 78 19.38 -1.67 -10.13
C ALA A 78 19.61 -0.17 -9.84
N PRO A 79 20.61 0.50 -10.44
CA PRO A 79 20.77 1.95 -10.23
C PRO A 79 19.62 2.76 -10.84
N LEU A 80 19.06 2.33 -11.97
CA LEU A 80 17.91 3.00 -12.58
C LEU A 80 16.68 3.00 -11.66
N LEU A 81 16.32 1.82 -11.12
CA LEU A 81 15.17 1.69 -10.23
C LEU A 81 15.40 2.45 -8.92
N LYS A 82 16.62 2.39 -8.36
CA LYS A 82 16.98 3.17 -7.18
C LYS A 82 16.78 4.67 -7.43
N ASP A 83 17.25 5.19 -8.55
CA ASP A 83 17.08 6.61 -8.93
C ASP A 83 15.60 7.00 -9.12
N VAL A 84 14.80 6.14 -9.78
CA VAL A 84 13.34 6.36 -9.90
C VAL A 84 12.68 6.52 -8.53
N ILE A 85 13.06 5.71 -7.55
CA ILE A 85 12.49 5.75 -6.20
C ILE A 85 13.05 6.96 -5.42
N GLU A 86 14.34 7.26 -5.52
CA GLU A 86 14.97 8.43 -4.88
C GLU A 86 14.44 9.76 -5.41
N SER A 87 14.01 9.81 -6.67
CA SER A 87 13.36 10.99 -7.26
C SER A 87 11.97 11.30 -6.69
N GLY A 88 11.45 10.45 -5.80
CA GLY A 88 10.17 10.63 -5.13
C GLY A 88 8.99 9.92 -5.81
N THR A 89 9.24 9.03 -6.76
CA THR A 89 8.16 8.25 -7.40
C THR A 89 7.43 7.41 -6.36
N GLY A 90 6.11 7.60 -6.24
CA GLY A 90 5.26 6.89 -5.28
C GLY A 90 5.00 7.66 -3.99
N GLU A 91 5.77 8.70 -3.64
CA GLU A 91 5.58 9.46 -2.40
C GLU A 91 4.21 10.15 -2.33
N ALA A 92 3.73 10.67 -3.46
CA ALA A 92 2.41 11.30 -3.55
C ALA A 92 1.25 10.33 -3.25
N GLU A 93 1.47 9.03 -3.45
CA GLU A 93 0.47 7.99 -3.25
C GLU A 93 0.55 7.36 -1.85
N GLY A 94 1.63 7.64 -1.09
CA GLY A 94 1.86 7.12 0.25
C GLY A 94 3.22 6.41 0.44
N GLY A 95 4.05 6.38 -0.61
CA GLY A 95 5.44 5.97 -0.57
C GLY A 95 5.66 4.45 -0.63
N VAL A 96 6.89 4.06 -0.95
CA VAL A 96 7.30 2.65 -1.09
C VAL A 96 8.56 2.35 -0.30
N GLY A 97 8.67 1.12 0.19
CA GLY A 97 9.93 0.52 0.60
C GLY A 97 10.65 -0.06 -0.62
N TYR A 98 11.98 -0.03 -0.63
CA TYR A 98 12.80 -0.63 -1.68
C TYR A 98 14.00 -1.35 -1.12
N CYS A 99 14.25 -2.57 -1.61
CA CYS A 99 15.53 -3.24 -1.41
C CYS A 99 15.92 -4.07 -2.64
N THR A 100 17.20 -4.42 -2.70
CA THR A 100 17.69 -5.47 -3.61
C THR A 100 17.83 -6.77 -2.83
N VAL A 101 17.60 -7.90 -3.50
CA VAL A 101 17.87 -9.23 -2.95
C VAL A 101 18.96 -9.88 -3.80
N GLU A 102 20.05 -10.28 -3.15
CA GLU A 102 21.15 -11.00 -3.78
C GLU A 102 20.79 -12.49 -3.87
N PHE A 103 20.21 -12.87 -5.01
CA PHE A 103 19.64 -14.18 -5.25
C PHE A 103 20.67 -15.32 -5.20
N ASP A 104 21.92 -15.01 -5.55
CA ASP A 104 23.06 -15.93 -5.52
C ASP A 104 23.85 -15.91 -4.20
N SER A 105 23.35 -15.22 -3.17
CA SER A 105 23.96 -15.32 -1.84
C SER A 105 23.69 -16.70 -1.22
N PRO A 106 24.68 -17.30 -0.52
CA PRO A 106 24.56 -18.67 0.00
C PRO A 106 23.34 -18.91 0.87
N ASP A 107 23.01 -17.95 1.75
CA ASP A 107 21.92 -18.08 2.71
C ASP A 107 20.55 -17.98 2.01
N ILE A 108 20.39 -17.10 1.01
CA ILE A 108 19.15 -16.99 0.21
C ILE A 108 18.93 -18.24 -0.64
N MET A 109 20.00 -18.80 -1.22
CA MET A 109 19.93 -20.05 -1.97
C MET A 109 19.56 -21.24 -1.08
N ALA A 110 20.14 -21.32 0.11
CA ALA A 110 19.88 -22.42 1.05
C ALA A 110 18.45 -22.41 1.59
N ASP A 111 17.87 -21.23 1.83
CA ASP A 111 16.51 -21.07 2.35
C ASP A 111 15.41 -21.32 1.30
N GLY A 112 15.76 -21.32 0.01
CA GLY A 112 14.82 -21.63 -1.07
C GLY A 112 13.81 -20.51 -1.39
N LEU A 113 14.08 -19.26 -0.97
CA LEU A 113 13.21 -18.10 -1.19
C LEU A 113 12.86 -17.89 -2.67
N GLY A 114 13.77 -18.26 -3.58
CA GLY A 114 13.52 -18.24 -5.01
C GLY A 114 12.30 -19.07 -5.42
N MET A 115 12.15 -20.26 -4.85
CA MET A 115 10.99 -21.12 -5.11
C MET A 115 9.75 -20.57 -4.42
N THR A 116 9.87 -20.11 -3.17
CA THR A 116 8.78 -19.52 -2.38
C THR A 116 8.10 -18.37 -3.10
N TYR A 117 8.87 -17.48 -3.75
CA TYR A 117 8.35 -16.33 -4.48
C TYR A 117 8.33 -16.49 -6.01
N MET A 118 8.56 -17.73 -6.48
CA MET A 118 8.56 -18.09 -7.91
C MET A 118 9.50 -17.21 -8.76
N ILE A 119 10.69 -16.93 -8.25
CA ILE A 119 11.74 -16.19 -8.95
C ILE A 119 12.46 -17.16 -9.90
N THR A 120 12.08 -17.11 -11.18
CA THR A 120 12.57 -18.05 -12.21
C THR A 120 13.65 -17.47 -13.14
N SER A 121 13.94 -16.18 -13.04
CA SER A 121 14.97 -15.49 -13.82
C SER A 121 15.40 -14.20 -13.13
N ILE A 122 16.50 -13.62 -13.59
CA ILE A 122 17.13 -12.43 -13.01
C ILE A 122 17.41 -11.42 -14.13
N PRO A 123 17.14 -10.10 -13.95
CA PRO A 123 16.49 -9.50 -12.79
C PRO A 123 14.99 -9.77 -12.71
N THR A 124 14.46 -9.85 -11.48
CA THR A 124 13.01 -9.89 -11.23
C THR A 124 12.61 -8.76 -10.30
N LEU A 125 11.60 -7.99 -10.70
CA LEU A 125 10.96 -6.98 -9.87
C LEU A 125 9.69 -7.56 -9.26
N LEU A 126 9.59 -7.53 -7.94
CA LEU A 126 8.46 -8.07 -7.19
C LEU A 126 8.06 -7.12 -6.07
N SER A 127 6.76 -6.89 -5.92
CA SER A 127 6.21 -6.10 -4.83
C SER A 127 5.63 -7.01 -3.75
N PHE A 128 5.72 -6.56 -2.50
CA PHE A 128 5.05 -7.15 -1.36
C PHE A 128 4.14 -6.11 -0.73
N ASP A 129 2.95 -6.54 -0.32
CA ASP A 129 2.01 -5.70 0.42
C ASP A 129 1.34 -6.53 1.50
N ALA A 130 1.24 -5.99 2.71
CA ALA A 130 0.75 -6.71 3.88
C ALA A 130 1.38 -8.12 4.03
N GLN A 131 2.70 -8.23 3.78
CA GLN A 131 3.48 -9.48 3.79
C GLN A 131 3.15 -10.50 2.69
N GLU A 132 2.31 -10.12 1.71
CA GLU A 132 1.90 -10.96 0.61
C GLU A 132 2.62 -10.57 -0.70
N ALA A 133 3.24 -11.55 -1.35
CA ALA A 133 3.91 -11.36 -2.63
C ALA A 133 2.90 -11.11 -3.75
N GLN A 134 3.07 -10.02 -4.49
CA GLN A 134 2.19 -9.63 -5.60
C GLN A 134 2.68 -10.27 -6.88
N VAL A 135 2.44 -11.57 -7.00
CA VAL A 135 2.97 -12.38 -8.13
C VAL A 135 2.37 -11.93 -9.47
N GLU A 136 1.16 -11.37 -9.49
CA GLU A 136 0.50 -10.85 -10.69
C GLU A 136 1.21 -9.64 -11.31
N THR A 137 1.82 -8.79 -10.49
CA THR A 137 2.53 -7.58 -10.96
C THR A 137 4.04 -7.78 -11.09
N LYS A 138 4.52 -9.03 -10.90
CA LYS A 138 5.92 -9.41 -11.04
C LYS A 138 6.42 -9.15 -12.47
N VAL A 139 7.57 -8.50 -12.59
CA VAL A 139 8.19 -8.17 -13.89
C VAL A 139 9.54 -8.85 -14.03
N MET A 140 9.70 -9.61 -15.12
CA MET A 140 10.94 -10.34 -15.45
C MET A 140 11.49 -9.96 -16.83
N ASP A 141 10.78 -9.08 -17.56
CA ASP A 141 11.19 -8.61 -18.87
C ASP A 141 12.27 -7.53 -18.73
N ALA A 142 13.49 -7.88 -19.14
CA ALA A 142 14.66 -7.00 -19.08
C ALA A 142 14.47 -5.68 -19.84
N ARG A 143 13.71 -5.66 -20.95
CA ARG A 143 13.48 -4.44 -21.73
C ARG A 143 12.57 -3.48 -20.98
N LYS A 144 11.50 -4.01 -20.36
CA LYS A 144 10.62 -3.21 -19.49
C LYS A 144 11.36 -2.68 -18.27
N LEU A 145 12.19 -3.50 -17.65
CA LEU A 145 12.98 -3.10 -16.48
C LEU A 145 14.07 -2.06 -16.80
N ALA A 146 14.48 -1.94 -18.06
CA ALA A 146 15.38 -0.89 -18.52
C ALA A 146 14.65 0.41 -18.94
N ASP A 147 13.32 0.42 -18.96
CA ASP A 147 12.52 1.59 -19.32
C ASP A 147 12.12 2.37 -18.06
N ARG A 148 12.70 3.56 -17.90
CA ARG A 148 12.41 4.48 -16.78
C ARG A 148 10.91 4.77 -16.66
N ARG A 149 10.23 5.07 -17.76
CA ARG A 149 8.83 5.50 -17.73
C ARG A 149 7.94 4.35 -17.26
N PHE A 150 8.24 3.13 -17.72
CA PHE A 150 7.60 1.93 -17.22
C PHE A 150 7.81 1.76 -15.72
N LEU A 151 9.05 1.89 -15.23
CA LEU A 151 9.34 1.77 -13.80
C LEU A 151 8.62 2.84 -12.97
N GLU A 152 8.58 4.08 -13.43
CA GLU A 152 7.86 5.17 -12.75
C GLU A 152 6.37 4.86 -12.61
N GLU A 153 5.74 4.39 -13.69
CA GLU A 153 4.33 4.01 -13.69
C GLU A 153 4.07 2.77 -12.81
N TRP A 154 4.93 1.77 -12.91
CA TRP A 154 4.84 0.56 -12.10
C TRP A 154 4.96 0.88 -10.61
N VAL A 155 5.98 1.64 -10.19
CA VAL A 155 6.18 2.07 -8.80
C VAL A 155 4.98 2.88 -8.30
N ARG A 156 4.45 3.80 -9.11
CA ARG A 156 3.27 4.60 -8.74
C ARG A 156 2.03 3.72 -8.55
N ASN A 157 1.82 2.72 -9.40
CA ASN A 157 0.69 1.79 -9.28
C ASN A 157 0.82 0.91 -8.05
N GLU A 158 2.03 0.44 -7.74
CA GLU A 158 2.30 -0.31 -6.52
C GLU A 158 2.10 0.54 -5.27
N ALA A 159 2.56 1.80 -5.28
CA ALA A 159 2.32 2.74 -4.19
C ALA A 159 0.81 2.93 -3.96
N LYS A 160 0.02 3.22 -5.01
CA LYS A 160 -1.45 3.37 -4.93
C LYS A 160 -2.18 2.20 -4.28
N ARG A 161 -1.58 1.01 -4.33
CA ARG A 161 -2.20 -0.22 -3.85
C ARG A 161 -2.31 -0.29 -2.33
N HIS A 162 -1.74 0.68 -1.57
CA HIS A 162 -1.84 0.82 -0.11
C HIS A 162 -3.07 0.09 0.43
N GLY A 163 -2.79 -1.04 1.08
CA GLY A 163 -3.77 -2.09 1.34
C GLY A 163 -5.14 -1.52 1.64
N GLY A 164 -6.09 -1.73 0.71
CA GLY A 164 -7.51 -1.37 0.79
C GLY A 164 -8.26 -2.07 1.94
N ARG A 165 -7.64 -2.07 3.12
CA ARG A 165 -7.91 -2.81 4.32
C ARG A 165 -7.93 -1.80 5.46
N GLY A 166 -9.10 -1.22 5.72
CA GLY A 166 -9.46 -0.75 7.05
C GLY A 166 -9.83 0.73 7.17
N GLY A 167 -11.07 1.04 6.79
CA GLY A 167 -11.81 2.21 7.23
C GLY A 167 -13.31 1.88 7.25
N GLY A 168 -13.77 1.13 8.24
CA GLY A 168 -15.21 1.00 8.52
C GLY A 168 -15.79 2.39 8.81
N GLY A 169 -16.44 2.99 7.82
CA GLY A 169 -16.92 4.36 7.91
C GLY A 169 -17.59 4.87 6.63
N GLY A 170 -18.83 4.44 6.40
CA GLY A 170 -19.81 5.20 5.64
C GLY A 170 -19.78 5.05 4.12
N GLY A 171 -20.52 4.08 3.58
CA GLY A 171 -20.88 4.03 2.16
C GLY A 171 -21.91 2.95 1.91
N LYS A 172 -23.14 3.32 1.58
CA LYS A 172 -24.28 2.45 1.29
C LYS A 172 -23.91 1.36 0.27
N GLY A 173 -24.19 0.09 0.59
CA GLY A 173 -24.27 -0.96 -0.44
C GLY A 173 -24.01 -2.36 0.08
N LEU A 174 -25.09 -3.16 0.14
CA LEU A 174 -25.15 -4.62 -0.04
C LEU A 174 -24.14 -5.50 0.73
N PHE A 175 -24.60 -6.16 1.79
CA PHE A 175 -24.44 -7.60 2.10
C PHE A 175 -24.61 -7.84 3.60
N GLY A 176 -25.56 -8.71 3.99
CA GLY A 176 -25.50 -9.38 5.30
C GLY A 176 -26.66 -9.20 6.27
N GLY A 177 -27.88 -8.90 5.80
CA GLY A 177 -29.08 -9.22 6.60
C GLY A 177 -29.35 -10.73 6.51
N LEU A 178 -28.74 -11.54 7.39
CA LEU A 178 -28.97 -12.99 7.39
C LEU A 178 -28.59 -13.69 8.72
N PHE A 179 -29.02 -13.11 9.84
CA PHE A 179 -29.21 -13.88 11.08
C PHE A 179 -30.68 -13.80 11.46
N GLY A 180 -31.46 -14.65 10.79
CA GLY A 180 -32.87 -14.90 11.08
C GLY A 180 -33.01 -15.61 12.42
N SER A 181 -33.84 -15.02 13.27
CA SER A 181 -34.30 -15.57 14.55
C SER A 181 -35.09 -16.86 14.32
N PHE A 182 -34.67 -17.95 14.95
CA PHE A 182 -35.53 -19.12 15.15
C PHE A 182 -36.54 -18.81 16.26
N LYS A 183 -37.82 -18.75 15.90
CA LYS A 183 -38.94 -19.06 16.80
C LYS A 183 -40.14 -19.54 15.99
#